data_AF-A0A2D8LJ41-F1
#
_entry.id   AF-A0A2D8LJ41-F1
#
_cell.length_a   1.000
_cell.length_b   1.000
_cell.length_c   1.000
_cell.angle_alpha   90.00
_cell.angle_beta   90.00
_cell.angle_gamma   90.00
#
_symmetry.space_group_name_H-M   'P 1'
#
loop_
_entity.id
_entity.type
_entity.pdbx_description
1 polymer ?
#
loop_
_entity_poly.entity_id
_entity_poly.type
_entity_poly.pdbx_seq_one_letter_code
_entity_poly.pdbx_strand_id
1 'polypeptide(L)'
;MSVSLIFVGCADDKEKKEPVAFKALVNNWNKAHSDKDLEIFSKIYSDSVLYYGSVLNKNACLKDKLRLFEKYPDFNQHVDGDIKIDSSNLYYKVSFIKKVSFNQQTKNYPSYLEFKMVNGEWKIITESDLVTDKNLAKKRKFKTNSKAIDSEQRVRGDYDGDGKYEYVNLIPPEFPKNSSEEYAMTCIGECTSYLKFSNENLDSIELEQCIGGMPINEGDLNGDGTDEIGILPQWWTSCWSSYRVFTYKNNRWNNLVDPISTHCNSWTENFKPIEKDKQRPGNVIIRKTIWTEENTIGILTTSIPLNE
;
A
#
# COMPACT_ATOMS: atom_id res chain seq x y z
N MET A 1 -70.57 -10.29 -6.24
CA MET A 1 -69.60 -10.23 -7.35
C MET A 1 -68.44 -9.38 -6.88
N SER A 2 -67.29 -10.00 -6.69
CA SER A 2 -66.06 -9.35 -6.23
C SER A 2 -65.29 -8.85 -7.45
N VAL A 3 -64.98 -7.57 -7.52
CA VAL A 3 -64.09 -7.00 -8.54
C VAL A 3 -62.79 -6.66 -7.84
N SER A 4 -61.79 -7.53 -8.02
CA SER A 4 -60.41 -7.22 -7.67
C SER A 4 -59.82 -6.33 -8.76
N LEU A 5 -59.40 -5.12 -8.39
CA LEU A 5 -58.59 -4.25 -9.23
C LEU A 5 -57.12 -4.59 -8.95
N ILE A 6 -56.47 -5.24 -9.92
CA ILE A 6 -55.04 -5.55 -9.87
C ILE A 6 -54.28 -4.26 -10.21
N PHE A 7 -53.53 -3.73 -9.25
CA PHE A 7 -52.46 -2.77 -9.54
C PHE A 7 -51.29 -3.53 -10.16
N VAL A 8 -51.08 -3.36 -11.47
CA VAL A 8 -49.83 -3.74 -12.13
C VAL A 8 -48.81 -2.65 -11.83
N GLY A 9 -47.87 -2.93 -10.93
CA GLY A 9 -46.75 -2.07 -10.62
C GLY A 9 -45.76 -2.00 -11.79
N CYS A 10 -45.41 -0.78 -12.19
CA CYS A 10 -44.26 -0.51 -13.06
C CYS A 10 -42.98 -0.60 -12.23
N ALA A 11 -42.39 -1.80 -12.12
CA ALA A 11 -41.04 -1.98 -11.58
C ALA A 11 -40.38 -3.14 -12.33
N ASP A 12 -39.83 -2.90 -13.53
CA ASP A 12 -39.00 -3.92 -14.21
C ASP A 12 -38.10 -3.43 -15.37
N ASP A 13 -38.21 -2.18 -15.84
CA ASP A 13 -37.39 -1.68 -16.97
C ASP A 13 -36.21 -0.78 -16.56
N LYS A 14 -36.32 -0.08 -15.42
CA LYS A 14 -35.29 0.85 -14.95
C LYS A 14 -34.07 0.10 -14.40
N GLU A 15 -34.35 -0.98 -13.67
CA GLU A 15 -33.35 -1.81 -13.00
C GLU A 15 -32.57 -2.72 -13.95
N LYS A 16 -33.05 -2.97 -15.18
CA LYS A 16 -32.29 -3.69 -16.23
C LYS A 16 -31.39 -2.77 -17.07
N LYS A 17 -31.80 -1.51 -17.27
CA LYS A 17 -31.02 -0.51 -18.04
C LYS A 17 -29.84 0.05 -17.25
N GLU A 18 -30.00 0.26 -15.94
CA GLU A 18 -28.94 0.81 -15.11
C GLU A 18 -27.68 -0.09 -15.00
N PRO A 19 -27.79 -1.42 -14.76
CA PRO A 19 -26.64 -2.31 -14.75
C PRO A 19 -25.87 -2.33 -16.07
N VAL A 20 -26.59 -2.25 -17.19
CA VAL A 20 -25.98 -2.17 -18.53
C VAL A 20 -25.21 -0.84 -18.70
N ALA A 21 -25.76 0.26 -18.21
CA ALA A 21 -25.12 1.57 -18.28
C ALA A 21 -23.80 1.62 -17.48
N PHE A 22 -23.77 1.09 -16.25
CA PHE A 22 -22.55 1.11 -15.44
C PHE A 22 -21.44 0.20 -15.99
N LYS A 23 -21.79 -0.95 -16.56
CA LYS A 23 -20.82 -1.78 -17.30
C LYS A 23 -20.21 -1.01 -18.48
N ALA A 24 -21.03 -0.27 -19.23
CA ALA A 24 -20.54 0.57 -20.32
C ALA A 24 -19.61 1.69 -19.83
N LEU A 25 -19.94 2.34 -18.71
CA LEU A 25 -19.09 3.39 -18.11
C LEU A 25 -17.73 2.85 -17.64
N VAL A 26 -17.71 1.67 -17.01
CA VAL A 26 -16.47 0.98 -16.64
C VAL A 26 -15.64 0.62 -17.89
N ASN A 27 -16.28 0.13 -18.95
CA ASN A 27 -15.58 -0.18 -20.20
C ASN A 27 -15.01 1.07 -20.89
N ASN A 28 -15.71 2.21 -20.83
CA ASN A 28 -15.20 3.48 -21.34
C ASN A 28 -13.97 3.95 -20.55
N TRP A 29 -14.02 3.85 -19.21
CA TRP A 29 -12.86 4.10 -18.35
C TRP A 29 -11.68 3.16 -18.69
N ASN A 30 -11.96 1.88 -18.94
CA ASN A 30 -10.93 0.93 -19.32
C ASN A 30 -10.31 1.26 -20.68
N LYS A 31 -11.15 1.60 -21.66
CA LYS A 31 -10.71 2.01 -23.00
C LYS A 31 -9.84 3.27 -22.95
N ALA A 32 -10.22 4.27 -22.15
CA ALA A 32 -9.43 5.48 -21.95
C ALA A 32 -8.02 5.17 -21.46
N HIS A 33 -7.87 4.16 -20.59
CA HIS A 33 -6.55 3.71 -20.17
C HIS A 33 -5.76 3.02 -21.28
N SER A 34 -6.36 2.10 -22.03
CA SER A 34 -5.69 1.38 -23.12
C SER A 34 -5.28 2.32 -24.27
N ASP A 35 -6.12 3.31 -24.58
CA ASP A 35 -5.87 4.29 -25.64
C ASP A 35 -5.04 5.49 -25.17
N LYS A 36 -4.77 5.60 -23.86
CA LYS A 36 -4.13 6.75 -23.20
C LYS A 36 -4.87 8.07 -23.47
N ASP A 37 -6.19 7.99 -23.52
CA ASP A 37 -7.09 9.08 -23.89
C ASP A 37 -7.48 9.92 -22.66
N LEU A 38 -6.76 11.03 -22.46
CA LEU A 38 -7.04 12.01 -21.40
C LEU A 38 -8.36 12.76 -21.61
N GLU A 39 -8.88 12.85 -22.83
CA GLU A 39 -10.14 13.52 -23.11
C GLU A 39 -11.31 12.71 -22.55
N ILE A 40 -11.30 11.38 -22.71
CA ILE A 40 -12.30 10.51 -22.11
C ILE A 40 -12.24 10.62 -20.58
N PHE A 41 -11.05 10.57 -19.97
CA PHE A 41 -10.91 10.77 -18.53
C PHE A 41 -11.50 12.11 -18.07
N SER A 42 -11.24 13.20 -18.81
CA SER A 42 -11.77 14.52 -18.50
C SER A 42 -13.30 14.58 -18.57
N LYS A 43 -13.94 13.72 -19.37
CA LYS A 43 -15.40 13.64 -19.48
C LYS A 43 -16.01 12.79 -18.37
N ILE A 44 -15.37 11.71 -17.96
CA ILE A 44 -15.96 10.75 -17.00
C ILE A 44 -15.68 11.09 -15.54
N TYR A 45 -14.62 11.84 -15.23
CA TYR A 45 -14.34 12.27 -13.86
C TYR A 45 -15.22 13.46 -13.42
N SER A 46 -15.64 13.40 -12.16
CA SER A 46 -16.16 14.54 -11.40
C SER A 46 -15.07 15.59 -11.19
N ASP A 47 -15.45 16.84 -10.90
CA ASP A 47 -14.49 17.91 -10.57
C ASP A 47 -13.70 17.62 -9.28
N SER A 48 -14.26 16.81 -8.38
CA SER A 48 -13.61 16.28 -7.17
C SER A 48 -13.76 14.76 -7.12
N VAL A 49 -12.64 14.04 -6.98
CA VAL A 49 -12.58 12.58 -7.01
C VAL A 49 -11.81 12.07 -5.78
N LEU A 50 -12.39 11.13 -5.04
CA LEU A 50 -11.63 10.33 -4.06
C LEU A 50 -10.77 9.33 -4.83
N TYR A 51 -9.52 9.69 -5.08
CA TYR A 51 -8.58 8.96 -5.91
C TYR A 51 -7.53 8.27 -5.02
N TYR A 52 -7.62 6.94 -4.93
CA TYR A 52 -6.74 6.09 -4.12
C TYR A 52 -6.55 6.61 -2.68
N GLY A 53 -7.64 7.08 -2.07
CA GLY A 53 -7.68 7.55 -0.68
C GLY A 53 -7.39 9.02 -0.44
N SER A 54 -7.08 9.78 -1.48
CA SER A 54 -6.91 11.24 -1.41
C SER A 54 -7.98 11.92 -2.26
N VAL A 55 -8.53 13.03 -1.78
CA VAL A 55 -9.45 13.83 -2.59
C VAL A 55 -8.61 14.71 -3.51
N LEU A 56 -8.73 14.49 -4.81
CA LEU A 56 -8.05 15.25 -5.86
C LEU A 56 -9.07 15.95 -6.75
N ASN A 57 -8.68 17.07 -7.34
CA ASN A 57 -9.45 17.66 -8.43
C ASN A 57 -9.25 16.88 -9.74
N LYS A 58 -10.17 17.05 -10.70
CA LYS A 58 -10.12 16.39 -12.02
C LYS A 58 -8.78 16.54 -12.73
N ASN A 59 -8.21 17.74 -12.77
CA ASN A 59 -6.95 18.00 -13.47
C ASN A 59 -5.77 17.27 -12.80
N ALA A 60 -5.78 17.15 -11.48
CA ALA A 60 -4.78 16.37 -10.74
C ALA A 60 -4.88 14.87 -11.07
N CYS A 61 -6.09 14.31 -11.19
CA CYS A 61 -6.29 12.93 -11.67
C CYS A 61 -5.74 12.76 -13.09
N LEU A 62 -6.04 13.68 -14.03
CA LEU A 62 -5.53 13.62 -15.41
C LEU A 62 -4.01 13.71 -15.47
N LYS A 63 -3.40 14.57 -14.65
CA LYS A 63 -1.94 14.70 -14.57
C LYS A 63 -1.28 13.42 -14.04
N ASP A 64 -1.91 12.73 -13.09
CA ASP A 64 -1.46 11.43 -12.62
C ASP A 64 -1.53 10.36 -13.71
N LYS A 65 -2.63 10.31 -14.48
CA LYS A 65 -2.76 9.42 -15.65
C LYS A 65 -1.68 9.70 -16.70
N LEU A 66 -1.44 10.97 -17.02
CA LEU A 66 -0.39 11.37 -17.97
C LEU A 66 0.99 10.89 -17.50
N ARG A 67 1.34 11.15 -16.23
CA ARG A 67 2.61 10.69 -15.64
C ARG A 67 2.75 9.16 -15.70
N LEU A 68 1.67 8.42 -15.46
CA LEU A 68 1.67 6.96 -15.58
C LEU A 68 2.00 6.52 -17.02
N PHE A 69 1.37 7.15 -18.01
CA PHE A 69 1.57 6.81 -19.43
C PHE A 69 2.94 7.19 -19.96
N GLU A 70 3.51 8.31 -19.49
CA GLU A 70 4.87 8.73 -19.80
C GLU A 70 5.91 7.80 -19.15
N LYS A 71 5.69 7.41 -17.89
CA LYS A 71 6.60 6.54 -17.14
C LYS A 71 6.61 5.11 -17.67
N TYR A 72 5.47 4.60 -18.11
CA TYR A 72 5.32 3.23 -18.61
C TYR A 72 4.66 3.24 -20.01
N PRO A 73 5.45 3.44 -21.08
CA PRO A 73 4.92 3.49 -22.45
C PRO A 73 4.23 2.18 -22.89
N ASP A 74 4.59 1.05 -22.30
CA ASP A 74 3.98 -0.27 -22.55
C ASP A 74 2.82 -0.58 -21.59
N PHE A 75 2.41 0.37 -20.75
CA PHE A 75 1.29 0.21 -19.84
C PHE A 75 0.02 -0.14 -20.61
N ASN A 76 -0.64 -1.21 -20.16
CA ASN A 76 -1.97 -1.58 -20.58
C ASN A 76 -2.78 -2.03 -19.37
N GLN A 77 -4.10 -1.91 -19.45
CA GLN A 77 -4.99 -2.55 -18.49
C GLN A 77 -6.24 -3.12 -19.15
N HIS A 78 -6.89 -4.02 -18.42
CA HIS A 78 -8.14 -4.63 -18.79
C HIS A 78 -9.01 -4.85 -17.55
N VAL A 79 -10.33 -4.84 -17.75
CA VAL A 79 -11.30 -5.25 -16.75
C VAL A 79 -11.55 -6.73 -16.93
N ASP A 80 -11.11 -7.53 -15.96
CA ASP A 80 -11.19 -8.99 -15.98
C ASP A 80 -12.33 -9.47 -15.06
N GLY A 81 -12.98 -10.57 -15.44
CA GLY A 81 -14.08 -11.18 -14.70
C GLY A 81 -15.36 -10.34 -14.59
N ASP A 82 -16.19 -10.68 -13.58
CA ASP A 82 -17.51 -10.08 -13.40
C ASP A 82 -17.46 -8.67 -12.81
N ILE A 83 -18.25 -7.78 -13.40
CA ILE A 83 -18.55 -6.46 -12.85
C ILE A 83 -19.73 -6.58 -11.88
N LYS A 84 -19.47 -6.30 -10.60
CA LYS A 84 -20.46 -6.26 -9.53
C LYS A 84 -20.92 -4.83 -9.28
N ILE A 85 -22.21 -4.64 -9.12
CA ILE A 85 -22.82 -3.31 -8.94
C ILE A 85 -23.58 -3.34 -7.63
N ASP A 86 -23.14 -2.51 -6.68
CA ASP A 86 -23.79 -2.29 -5.40
C ASP A 86 -24.39 -0.88 -5.41
N SER A 87 -25.71 -0.78 -5.30
CA SER A 87 -26.41 0.52 -5.25
C SER A 87 -26.50 1.03 -3.80
N SER A 88 -26.31 2.33 -3.64
CA SER A 88 -26.58 3.11 -2.44
C SER A 88 -27.55 4.23 -2.81
N ASN A 89 -28.25 4.79 -1.82
CA ASN A 89 -29.15 5.94 -2.04
C ASN A 89 -28.45 7.19 -2.62
N LEU A 90 -27.10 7.24 -2.59
CA LEU A 90 -26.32 8.43 -2.95
C LEU A 90 -25.37 8.23 -4.15
N TYR A 91 -24.97 6.99 -4.44
CA TYR A 91 -24.01 6.64 -5.49
C TYR A 91 -24.08 5.14 -5.81
N TYR A 92 -23.51 4.74 -6.94
CA TYR A 92 -23.37 3.34 -7.34
C TYR A 92 -21.91 2.94 -7.23
N LYS A 93 -21.62 1.90 -6.44
CA LYS A 93 -20.30 1.31 -6.37
C LYS A 93 -20.21 0.15 -7.35
N VAL A 94 -19.22 0.21 -8.22
CA VAL A 94 -19.01 -0.77 -9.28
C VAL A 94 -17.65 -1.41 -9.09
N SER A 95 -17.62 -2.68 -8.71
CA SER A 95 -16.42 -3.43 -8.36
C SER A 95 -16.06 -4.45 -9.43
N PHE A 96 -14.77 -4.60 -9.72
CA PHE A 96 -14.24 -5.47 -10.78
C PHE A 96 -12.77 -5.83 -10.54
N ILE A 97 -12.23 -6.80 -11.27
CA ILE A 97 -10.79 -7.08 -11.25
C ILE A 97 -10.12 -6.23 -12.34
N LYS A 98 -9.19 -5.37 -11.94
CA LYS A 98 -8.35 -4.60 -12.85
C LYS A 98 -7.06 -5.37 -13.08
N LYS A 99 -6.85 -5.85 -14.30
CA LYS A 99 -5.63 -6.51 -14.75
C LYS A 99 -4.75 -5.49 -15.45
N VAL A 100 -3.55 -5.26 -14.93
CA VAL A 100 -2.61 -4.24 -15.42
C VAL A 100 -1.35 -4.92 -15.89
N SER A 101 -0.85 -4.56 -17.08
CA SER A 101 0.39 -5.07 -17.66
C SER A 101 1.35 -3.92 -17.94
N PHE A 102 2.59 -4.03 -17.47
CA PHE A 102 3.69 -3.09 -17.74
C PHE A 102 5.02 -3.78 -17.43
N ASN A 103 6.09 -3.42 -18.13
CA ASN A 103 7.43 -4.03 -17.99
C ASN A 103 7.39 -5.56 -18.05
N GLN A 104 6.61 -6.13 -18.99
CA GLN A 104 6.39 -7.58 -19.15
C GLN A 104 5.77 -8.29 -17.93
N GLN A 105 5.36 -7.56 -16.90
CA GLN A 105 4.66 -8.09 -15.74
C GLN A 105 3.16 -7.85 -15.88
N THR A 106 2.35 -8.74 -15.29
CA THR A 106 0.90 -8.56 -15.20
C THR A 106 0.45 -8.70 -13.75
N LYS A 107 -0.44 -7.81 -13.30
CA LYS A 107 -0.93 -7.73 -11.91
C LYS A 107 -2.43 -7.54 -11.88
N ASN A 108 -3.10 -8.19 -10.92
CA ASN A 108 -4.56 -8.08 -10.73
C ASN A 108 -4.87 -7.29 -9.45
N TYR A 109 -5.81 -6.36 -9.54
CA TYR A 109 -6.23 -5.51 -8.43
C TYR A 109 -7.76 -5.54 -8.29
N PRO A 110 -8.32 -5.99 -7.15
CA PRO A 110 -9.75 -5.85 -6.88
C PRO A 110 -10.08 -4.36 -6.73
N SER A 111 -10.58 -3.77 -7.80
CA SER A 111 -10.76 -2.34 -7.97
C SER A 111 -12.23 -1.97 -7.96
N TYR A 112 -12.52 -0.70 -7.73
CA TYR A 112 -13.87 -0.18 -7.85
C TYR A 112 -13.89 1.27 -8.29
N LEU A 113 -14.99 1.63 -8.96
CA LEU A 113 -15.37 2.99 -9.26
C LEU A 113 -16.68 3.30 -8.54
N GLU A 114 -16.81 4.49 -7.98
CA GLU A 114 -18.11 4.98 -7.50
C GLU A 114 -18.62 6.06 -8.43
N PHE A 115 -19.86 5.91 -8.88
CA PHE A 115 -20.52 6.81 -9.81
C PHE A 115 -21.62 7.60 -9.11
N LYS A 116 -21.70 8.90 -9.41
CA LYS A 116 -22.77 9.78 -8.96
C LYS A 116 -23.32 10.59 -10.14
N MET A 117 -24.62 10.82 -10.13
CA MET A 117 -25.27 11.70 -11.09
C MET A 117 -24.91 13.16 -10.76
N VAL A 118 -24.23 13.84 -11.68
CA VAL A 118 -23.84 15.24 -11.57
C VAL A 118 -24.27 15.94 -12.85
N ASN A 119 -25.13 16.96 -12.73
CA ASN A 119 -25.67 17.72 -13.86
C ASN A 119 -26.29 16.85 -14.98
N GLY A 120 -26.96 15.75 -14.59
CA GLY A 120 -27.60 14.84 -15.54
C GLY A 120 -26.67 13.80 -16.18
N GLU A 121 -25.39 13.76 -15.79
CA GLU A 121 -24.42 12.77 -16.28
C GLU A 121 -23.85 11.95 -15.12
N TRP A 122 -23.60 10.66 -15.37
CA TRP A 122 -22.86 9.81 -14.43
C TRP A 122 -21.37 10.16 -14.45
N LYS A 123 -20.83 10.56 -13.30
CA LYS A 123 -19.41 10.87 -13.12
C LYS A 123 -18.77 9.94 -12.11
N ILE A 124 -17.51 9.59 -12.35
CA ILE A 124 -16.66 8.89 -11.38
C ILE A 124 -16.32 9.90 -10.26
N ILE A 125 -16.78 9.60 -9.06
CA ILE A 125 -16.48 10.35 -7.83
C ILE A 125 -15.45 9.65 -6.95
N THR A 126 -15.21 8.35 -7.18
CA THR A 126 -14.17 7.58 -6.50
C THR A 126 -13.52 6.64 -7.49
N GLU A 127 -12.20 6.57 -7.49
CA GLU A 127 -11.42 5.50 -8.11
C GLU A 127 -10.45 4.96 -7.06
N SER A 128 -10.59 3.69 -6.72
CA SER A 128 -9.69 3.04 -5.76
C SER A 128 -9.68 1.52 -5.95
N ASP A 129 -8.96 0.85 -5.08
CA ASP A 129 -8.90 -0.60 -5.00
C ASP A 129 -8.83 -1.06 -3.53
N LEU A 130 -9.23 -2.30 -3.29
CA LEU A 130 -9.30 -2.84 -1.93
C LEU A 130 -7.93 -2.99 -1.27
N VAL A 131 -6.83 -3.00 -2.04
CA VAL A 131 -5.46 -3.06 -1.50
C VAL A 131 -5.10 -1.70 -0.91
N THR A 132 -5.32 -0.63 -1.67
CA THR A 132 -5.16 0.76 -1.23
C THR A 132 -6.01 1.05 0.00
N ASP A 133 -7.30 0.67 -0.04
CA ASP A 133 -8.21 0.87 1.09
C ASP A 133 -7.73 0.18 2.37
N LYS A 134 -7.28 -1.08 2.26
CA LYS A 134 -6.73 -1.83 3.40
C LYS A 134 -5.48 -1.15 3.96
N ASN A 135 -4.58 -0.67 3.11
CA ASN A 135 -3.38 0.04 3.54
C ASN A 135 -3.71 1.34 4.26
N LEU A 136 -4.67 2.10 3.74
CA LEU A 136 -5.15 3.33 4.37
C LEU A 136 -5.89 3.04 5.67
N ALA A 137 -6.66 1.96 5.76
CA ALA A 137 -7.33 1.55 6.99
C ALA A 137 -6.30 1.13 8.05
N LYS A 138 -5.24 0.38 7.67
CA LYS A 138 -4.10 0.11 8.54
C LYS A 138 -3.47 1.42 9.01
N LYS A 139 -3.10 2.32 8.09
CA LYS A 139 -2.53 3.64 8.41
C LYS A 139 -3.44 4.46 9.32
N ARG A 140 -4.75 4.45 9.11
CA ARG A 140 -5.73 5.14 9.95
C ARG A 140 -5.82 4.51 11.33
N LYS A 141 -5.82 3.17 11.47
CA LYS A 141 -5.75 2.49 12.77
C LYS A 141 -4.46 2.83 13.52
N PHE A 142 -3.32 2.82 12.82
CA PHE A 142 -2.06 3.33 13.35
C PHE A 142 -2.15 4.81 13.72
N LYS A 143 -2.85 5.64 12.93
CA LYS A 143 -3.04 7.09 13.16
C LYS A 143 -4.02 7.44 14.29
N THR A 144 -5.10 6.70 14.46
CA THR A 144 -6.03 6.84 15.60
C THR A 144 -5.42 6.32 16.89
N ASN A 145 -4.55 5.31 16.82
CA ASN A 145 -3.72 4.91 17.96
C ASN A 145 -2.51 5.85 18.18
N SER A 146 -2.21 6.76 17.24
CA SER A 146 -1.14 7.77 17.33
C SER A 146 -1.66 9.21 17.27
N LYS A 147 -2.87 9.45 17.78
CA LYS A 147 -3.31 10.81 18.13
C LYS A 147 -2.51 11.41 19.30
N ALA A 148 -1.52 10.69 19.80
CA ALA A 148 -0.31 11.22 20.41
C ALA A 148 0.85 11.02 19.42
N ILE A 149 1.14 12.04 18.59
CA ILE A 149 2.54 12.30 18.23
C ILE A 149 3.08 13.07 19.43
N ASP A 150 3.26 12.32 20.51
CA ASP A 150 4.10 12.67 21.64
C ASP A 150 5.30 11.72 21.56
N SER A 151 6.41 12.24 22.01
CA SER A 151 7.81 11.93 21.81
C SER A 151 8.36 10.52 22.14
N GLU A 152 7.56 9.44 22.10
CA GLU A 152 8.03 8.10 22.55
C GLU A 152 7.66 6.91 21.65
N GLN A 153 7.98 6.94 20.35
CA GLN A 153 8.15 5.70 19.56
C GLN A 153 9.59 5.19 19.65
N ARG A 154 10.05 5.01 20.88
CA ARG A 154 11.39 4.49 21.21
C ARG A 154 11.28 2.99 21.49
N VAL A 155 12.08 2.19 20.80
CA VAL A 155 12.15 0.75 20.96
C VAL A 155 13.36 0.43 21.81
N ARG A 156 13.15 -0.33 22.88
CA ARG A 156 14.19 -0.69 23.84
C ARG A 156 14.89 -1.99 23.43
N GLY A 157 16.22 -2.05 23.55
CA GLY A 157 17.02 -3.25 23.31
C GLY A 157 18.45 -3.08 23.84
N ASP A 158 19.17 -4.19 23.97
CA ASP A 158 20.62 -4.20 24.26
C ASP A 158 21.37 -4.25 22.93
N TYR A 159 21.55 -3.08 22.31
CA TYR A 159 21.93 -2.99 20.89
C TYR A 159 23.44 -2.98 20.66
N ASP A 160 24.24 -2.84 21.72
CA ASP A 160 25.70 -2.96 21.68
C ASP A 160 26.24 -4.15 22.49
N GLY A 161 25.38 -4.93 23.16
CA GLY A 161 25.73 -6.15 23.87
C GLY A 161 26.41 -5.91 25.21
N ASP A 162 26.30 -4.69 25.77
CA ASP A 162 26.95 -4.32 27.04
C ASP A 162 26.14 -4.72 28.29
N GLY A 163 24.95 -5.31 28.09
CA GLY A 163 24.02 -5.72 29.16
C GLY A 163 23.15 -4.59 29.70
N LYS A 164 23.32 -3.36 29.22
CA LYS A 164 22.41 -2.24 29.44
C LYS A 164 21.45 -2.13 28.26
N TYR A 165 20.42 -1.33 28.46
CA TYR A 165 19.38 -1.16 27.45
C TYR A 165 19.40 0.27 26.95
N GLU A 166 19.40 0.40 25.63
CA GLU A 166 19.28 1.64 24.91
C GLU A 166 17.92 1.71 24.23
N TYR A 167 17.66 2.86 23.60
CA TYR A 167 16.47 3.10 22.81
C TYR A 167 16.86 3.47 21.39
N VAL A 168 16.14 2.92 20.43
CA VAL A 168 16.18 3.32 19.02
C VAL A 168 14.86 3.94 18.61
N ASN A 169 14.90 5.02 17.85
CA ASN A 169 13.72 5.60 17.21
C ASN A 169 14.02 5.97 15.77
N LEU A 170 12.97 5.91 14.93
CA LEU A 170 13.07 6.40 13.56
C LEU A 170 12.89 7.92 13.53
N ILE A 171 13.81 8.59 12.85
CA ILE A 171 13.70 9.99 12.44
C ILE A 171 13.32 9.99 10.96
N PRO A 172 12.08 10.38 10.59
CA PRO A 172 11.68 10.43 9.19
C PRO A 172 12.38 11.60 8.47
N PRO A 173 12.40 11.61 7.11
CA PRO A 173 12.89 12.76 6.37
C PRO A 173 12.03 13.99 6.64
N GLU A 174 12.60 15.16 6.34
CA GLU A 174 11.82 16.38 6.35
C GLU A 174 10.83 16.41 5.18
N PHE A 175 9.60 16.85 5.46
CA PHE A 175 8.56 17.01 4.45
C PHE A 175 8.23 18.49 4.25
N PRO A 176 7.91 18.93 3.03
CA PRO A 176 7.45 20.29 2.78
C PRO A 176 6.25 20.63 3.66
N LYS A 177 6.32 21.76 4.37
CA LYS A 177 5.24 22.21 5.28
C LYS A 177 3.95 22.57 4.52
N ASN A 178 4.06 22.95 3.25
CA ASN A 178 2.94 23.30 2.40
C ASN A 178 2.41 22.05 1.71
N SER A 179 1.19 21.65 2.04
CA SER A 179 0.51 20.48 1.47
C SER A 179 -0.14 20.78 0.11
N SER A 180 0.45 21.65 -0.72
CA SER A 180 -0.06 21.84 -2.07
C SER A 180 0.11 20.53 -2.87
N GLU A 181 -0.77 20.30 -3.84
CA GLU A 181 -0.77 19.10 -4.69
C GLU A 181 0.58 18.89 -5.43
N GLU A 182 1.39 19.94 -5.56
CA GLU A 182 2.73 19.91 -6.14
C GLU A 182 3.76 19.15 -5.27
N TYR A 183 3.63 19.24 -3.95
CA TYR A 183 4.57 18.63 -2.99
C TYR A 183 4.05 17.32 -2.39
N ALA A 184 2.87 16.86 -2.82
CA ALA A 184 2.35 15.56 -2.44
C ALA A 184 3.36 14.47 -2.85
N MET A 185 3.77 13.63 -1.89
CA MET A 185 4.72 12.53 -2.09
C MET A 185 6.16 12.97 -2.41
N THR A 186 6.61 14.06 -1.79
CA THR A 186 7.99 14.56 -1.87
C THR A 186 8.59 14.74 -0.48
N CYS A 187 9.91 14.64 -0.37
CA CYS A 187 10.67 15.08 0.82
C CYS A 187 11.50 16.29 0.47
N ILE A 188 11.99 16.97 1.50
CA ILE A 188 13.12 17.89 1.37
C ILE A 188 14.39 17.01 1.34
N GLY A 189 15.06 16.96 0.18
CA GLY A 189 16.23 16.10 -0.05
C GLY A 189 15.89 14.67 -0.50
N GLU A 190 16.78 13.72 -0.21
CA GLU A 190 16.79 12.34 -0.77
C GLU A 190 15.77 11.35 -0.14
N CYS A 191 14.84 11.83 0.68
CA CYS A 191 13.88 10.97 1.38
C CYS A 191 14.52 9.85 2.22
N THR A 192 15.55 10.23 2.97
CA THR A 192 16.28 9.34 3.87
C THR A 192 15.75 9.46 5.29
N SER A 193 15.39 8.32 5.90
CA SER A 193 15.14 8.24 7.35
C SER A 193 16.38 7.74 8.07
N TYR A 194 16.44 7.96 9.38
CA TYR A 194 17.54 7.47 10.23
C TYR A 194 17.01 6.71 11.43
N LEU A 195 17.62 5.58 11.76
CA LEU A 195 17.47 5.00 13.10
C LEU A 195 18.51 5.64 13.99
N LYS A 196 18.04 6.37 15.01
CA LYS A 196 18.87 7.09 15.96
C LYS A 196 18.77 6.46 17.33
N PHE A 197 19.91 6.35 18.01
CA PHE A 197 20.06 5.68 19.30
C PHE A 197 20.17 6.69 20.44
N SER A 198 19.73 6.27 21.64
CA SER A 198 19.93 7.03 22.87
C SER A 198 21.37 6.95 23.40
N ASN A 199 22.09 5.88 23.06
CA ASN A 199 23.53 5.76 23.32
C ASN A 199 24.28 6.47 22.19
N GLU A 200 24.98 7.55 22.54
CA GLU A 200 25.70 8.39 21.56
C GLU A 200 26.94 7.70 20.96
N ASN A 201 27.36 6.56 21.50
CA ASN A 201 28.46 5.76 20.93
C ASN A 201 28.00 4.85 19.79
N LEU A 202 26.68 4.67 19.59
CA LEU A 202 26.12 3.91 18.49
C LEU A 202 25.86 4.84 17.30
N ASP A 203 26.48 4.51 16.17
CA ASP A 203 26.21 5.21 14.91
C ASP A 203 24.75 5.07 14.48
N SER A 204 24.22 6.10 13.83
CA SER A 204 22.88 6.04 13.26
C SER A 204 22.85 5.15 12.02
N ILE A 205 21.74 4.43 11.81
CA ILE A 205 21.54 3.63 10.59
C ILE A 205 20.80 4.48 9.56
N GLU A 206 21.41 4.65 8.40
CA GLU A 206 20.79 5.34 7.27
C GLU A 206 19.82 4.43 6.51
N LEU A 207 18.60 4.94 6.26
CA LEU A 207 17.55 4.26 5.51
C LEU A 207 17.16 5.10 4.29
N GLU A 208 17.85 4.86 3.17
CA GLU A 208 17.47 5.42 1.88
C GLU A 208 16.08 4.94 1.44
N GLN A 209 15.37 5.79 0.69
CA GLN A 209 14.02 5.53 0.19
C GLN A 209 13.05 5.12 1.33
N CYS A 210 13.10 5.86 2.44
CA CYS A 210 12.31 5.58 3.62
C CYS A 210 11.66 6.88 4.10
N ILE A 211 10.33 6.92 4.12
CA ILE A 211 9.55 8.07 4.62
C ILE A 211 9.00 7.84 6.02
N GLY A 212 9.35 6.72 6.64
CA GLY A 212 8.79 6.28 7.90
C GLY A 212 8.90 4.78 8.08
N GLY A 213 8.41 4.30 9.22
CA GLY A 213 8.52 2.91 9.62
C GLY A 213 8.52 2.83 11.13
N MET A 214 8.34 1.63 11.66
CA MET A 214 8.47 1.38 13.09
C MET A 214 9.61 0.38 13.26
N PRO A 215 10.70 0.74 13.95
CA PRO A 215 11.71 -0.24 14.33
C PRO A 215 11.09 -1.27 15.27
N ILE A 216 11.68 -2.46 15.30
CA ILE A 216 11.27 -3.59 16.14
C ILE A 216 12.55 -4.18 16.73
N ASN A 217 12.53 -4.46 18.03
CA ASN A 217 13.56 -5.29 18.65
C ASN A 217 13.23 -6.75 18.31
N GLU A 218 14.03 -7.38 17.46
CA GLU A 218 13.88 -8.79 17.08
C GLU A 218 14.46 -9.75 18.14
N GLY A 219 15.07 -9.17 19.18
CA GLY A 219 15.91 -9.84 20.15
C GLY A 219 17.24 -10.25 19.55
N ASP A 220 18.10 -10.81 20.39
CA ASP A 220 19.26 -11.56 19.94
C ASP A 220 18.80 -12.72 19.02
N LEU A 221 19.09 -12.62 17.73
CA LEU A 221 18.82 -13.61 16.67
C LEU A 221 20.05 -14.47 16.38
N ASN A 222 21.26 -13.95 16.59
CA ASN A 222 22.50 -14.63 16.21
C ASN A 222 23.21 -15.38 17.37
N GLY A 223 22.79 -15.14 18.61
CA GLY A 223 23.33 -15.75 19.83
C GLY A 223 24.56 -15.04 20.40
N ASP A 224 24.92 -13.84 19.93
CA ASP A 224 26.15 -13.14 20.34
C ASP A 224 25.98 -12.23 21.57
N GLY A 225 24.75 -12.10 22.06
CA GLY A 225 24.40 -11.26 23.22
C GLY A 225 23.88 -9.88 22.86
N THR A 226 23.90 -9.49 21.58
CA THR A 226 23.37 -8.23 21.06
C THR A 226 21.97 -8.45 20.49
N ASP A 227 21.05 -7.52 20.73
CA ASP A 227 19.74 -7.52 20.11
C ASP A 227 19.79 -7.02 18.65
N GLU A 228 19.07 -7.69 17.74
CA GLU A 228 18.90 -7.20 16.38
C GLU A 228 17.69 -6.27 16.19
N ILE A 229 17.84 -5.36 15.22
CA ILE A 229 16.81 -4.36 14.88
C ILE A 229 16.17 -4.70 13.55
N GLY A 230 14.88 -4.99 13.58
CA GLY A 230 14.07 -5.13 12.40
C GLY A 230 13.36 -3.83 12.02
N ILE A 231 13.21 -3.55 10.73
CA ILE A 231 12.35 -2.47 10.24
C ILE A 231 11.78 -2.77 8.86
N LEU A 232 10.50 -2.44 8.67
CA LEU A 232 9.90 -2.33 7.35
C LEU A 232 9.87 -0.84 6.94
N PRO A 233 10.72 -0.40 6.00
CA PRO A 233 10.65 0.94 5.45
C PRO A 233 9.29 1.20 4.79
N GLN A 234 8.71 2.36 5.10
CA GLN A 234 7.52 2.85 4.42
C GLN A 234 7.92 3.65 3.19
N TRP A 235 7.07 3.58 2.18
CA TRP A 235 7.15 4.38 0.95
C TRP A 235 5.74 4.81 0.52
N TRP A 236 5.64 5.88 -0.28
CA TRP A 236 4.32 6.37 -0.72
C TRP A 236 3.63 5.44 -1.70
N THR A 237 4.41 4.79 -2.56
CA THR A 237 3.93 3.89 -3.61
C THR A 237 4.54 2.50 -3.41
N SER A 238 3.84 1.45 -3.86
CA SER A 238 4.24 0.03 -3.73
C SER A 238 3.90 -0.61 -2.38
N CYS A 239 3.32 -1.80 -2.46
CA CYS A 239 3.14 -2.70 -1.32
C CYS A 239 4.33 -3.63 -1.08
N TRP A 240 5.20 -3.77 -2.08
CA TRP A 240 6.44 -4.53 -1.97
C TRP A 240 7.48 -3.65 -1.29
N SER A 241 8.01 -4.14 -0.18
CA SER A 241 9.09 -3.50 0.57
C SER A 241 9.94 -4.59 1.22
N SER A 242 11.22 -4.30 1.38
CA SER A 242 12.15 -5.24 1.99
C SER A 242 12.26 -4.95 3.48
N TYR A 243 11.87 -5.93 4.29
CA TYR A 243 12.16 -5.92 5.72
C TYR A 243 13.66 -6.04 5.93
N ARG A 244 14.25 -5.06 6.62
CA ARG A 244 15.69 -5.00 6.90
C ARG A 244 15.92 -5.43 8.34
N VAL A 245 16.99 -6.19 8.58
CA VAL A 245 17.37 -6.66 9.91
C VAL A 245 18.84 -6.31 10.11
N PHE A 246 19.11 -5.50 11.13
CA PHE A 246 20.44 -4.97 11.42
C PHE A 246 21.02 -5.61 12.67
N THR A 247 22.31 -5.92 12.63
CA THR A 247 23.12 -6.41 13.75
C THR A 247 24.33 -5.49 13.93
N TYR A 248 24.73 -5.26 15.19
CA TYR A 248 25.88 -4.43 15.53
C TYR A 248 27.08 -5.30 15.83
N LYS A 249 28.11 -5.23 14.98
CA LYS A 249 29.31 -6.08 15.11
C LYS A 249 30.53 -5.30 14.65
N ASN A 250 31.63 -5.43 15.40
CA ASN A 250 32.88 -4.73 15.11
C ASN A 250 32.71 -3.20 15.03
N ASN A 251 31.93 -2.62 15.95
CA ASN A 251 31.62 -1.19 16.02
C ASN A 251 30.95 -0.62 14.75
N ARG A 252 30.12 -1.42 14.08
CA ARG A 252 29.35 -0.99 12.90
C ARG A 252 28.08 -1.79 12.73
N TRP A 253 27.07 -1.14 12.15
CA TRP A 253 25.83 -1.79 11.73
C TRP A 253 26.00 -2.54 10.41
N ASN A 254 25.51 -3.77 10.36
CA ASN A 254 25.46 -4.59 9.14
C ASN A 254 24.09 -5.23 9.00
N ASN A 255 23.72 -5.64 7.78
CA ASN A 255 22.54 -6.48 7.60
C ASN A 255 22.83 -7.88 8.13
N LEU A 256 22.03 -8.35 9.10
CA LEU A 256 22.14 -9.72 9.63
C LEU A 256 21.86 -10.77 8.54
N VAL A 257 20.90 -10.48 7.66
CA VAL A 257 20.55 -11.27 6.48
C VAL A 257 20.23 -10.33 5.33
N ASP A 258 20.22 -10.86 4.11
CA ASP A 258 19.71 -10.12 2.96
C ASP A 258 18.29 -9.59 3.22
N PRO A 259 17.97 -8.34 2.82
CA PRO A 259 16.65 -7.76 3.04
C PRO A 259 15.52 -8.68 2.55
N ILE A 260 14.57 -8.94 3.45
CA ILE A 260 13.51 -9.92 3.25
C ILE A 260 12.38 -9.26 2.48
N SER A 261 12.18 -9.65 1.23
CA SER A 261 11.06 -9.14 0.41
C SER A 261 9.72 -9.48 1.07
N THR A 262 8.92 -8.47 1.37
CA THR A 262 7.57 -8.63 1.94
C THR A 262 6.54 -7.84 1.15
N HIS A 263 5.28 -8.26 1.21
CA HIS A 263 4.15 -7.51 0.68
C HIS A 263 3.22 -7.07 1.81
N CYS A 264 2.61 -5.88 1.68
CA CYS A 264 1.64 -5.33 2.63
C CYS A 264 0.50 -6.30 3.04
N ASN A 265 0.12 -7.24 2.14
CA ASN A 265 -0.90 -8.26 2.40
C ASN A 265 -0.42 -9.40 3.30
N SER A 266 0.88 -9.66 3.39
CA SER A 266 1.45 -10.70 4.24
C SER A 266 1.49 -10.28 5.71
N TRP A 267 1.57 -8.98 6.00
CA TRP A 267 1.60 -8.40 7.35
C TRP A 267 0.23 -8.53 8.05
N THR A 268 -0.04 -9.74 8.51
CA THR A 268 -1.12 -10.11 9.45
C THR A 268 -0.59 -10.10 10.88
N GLU A 269 -1.47 -10.23 11.88
CA GLU A 269 -1.09 -10.20 13.31
C GLU A 269 -0.01 -11.23 13.67
N ASN A 270 0.02 -12.37 12.99
CA ASN A 270 0.96 -13.47 13.26
C ASN A 270 2.11 -13.57 12.26
N PHE A 271 2.25 -12.61 11.34
CA PHE A 271 3.33 -12.64 10.36
C PHE A 271 4.63 -12.16 11.00
N LYS A 272 5.59 -13.07 11.14
CA LYS A 272 6.94 -12.78 11.63
C LYS A 272 7.97 -12.99 10.51
N PRO A 273 8.57 -11.91 9.95
CA PRO A 273 9.49 -12.02 8.81
C PRO A 273 10.74 -12.85 9.11
N ILE A 274 11.20 -12.87 10.36
CA ILE A 274 12.43 -13.52 10.78
C ILE A 274 12.30 -14.08 12.20
N GLU A 275 12.94 -15.21 12.49
CA GLU A 275 13.16 -15.69 13.87
C GLU A 275 14.31 -16.70 13.95
N LYS A 276 14.84 -16.92 15.16
CA LYS A 276 15.84 -17.97 15.44
C LYS A 276 15.39 -19.35 14.96
N ASP A 277 16.24 -20.04 14.22
CA ASP A 277 16.05 -21.47 13.94
C ASP A 277 16.61 -22.30 15.10
N LYS A 278 15.74 -22.66 16.05
CA LYS A 278 16.14 -23.46 17.22
C LYS A 278 16.70 -24.84 16.88
N GLN A 279 16.46 -25.35 15.68
CA GLN A 279 16.94 -26.66 15.25
C GLN A 279 18.30 -26.59 14.55
N ARG A 280 18.70 -25.39 14.09
CA ARG A 280 19.94 -25.16 13.33
C ARG A 280 20.64 -23.91 13.88
N PRO A 281 21.48 -24.05 14.93
CA PRO A 281 22.28 -22.95 15.44
C PRO A 281 23.09 -22.26 14.32
N GLY A 282 23.16 -20.94 14.34
CA GLY A 282 23.76 -20.14 13.26
C GLY A 282 22.83 -19.83 12.09
N ASN A 283 21.59 -20.32 12.12
CA ASN A 283 20.56 -20.00 11.12
C ASN A 283 19.37 -19.25 11.72
N VAL A 284 18.65 -18.58 10.82
CA VAL A 284 17.34 -17.99 11.06
C VAL A 284 16.31 -18.52 10.06
N ILE A 285 15.08 -18.64 10.52
CA ILE A 285 13.92 -18.87 9.65
C ILE A 285 13.47 -17.51 9.13
N ILE A 286 13.49 -17.34 7.81
CA ILE A 286 12.93 -16.16 7.14
C ILE A 286 11.63 -16.52 6.43
N ARG A 287 10.71 -15.55 6.37
CA ARG A 287 9.44 -15.63 5.65
C ARG A 287 9.37 -14.53 4.61
N LYS A 288 9.73 -14.88 3.38
CA LYS A 288 9.65 -13.99 2.22
C LYS A 288 8.25 -14.05 1.63
N THR A 289 7.74 -12.92 1.19
CA THR A 289 6.54 -12.89 0.36
C THR A 289 6.93 -13.13 -1.10
N ILE A 290 6.15 -13.96 -1.80
CA ILE A 290 6.33 -14.25 -3.23
C ILE A 290 5.02 -14.13 -3.99
N TRP A 291 5.09 -13.95 -5.30
CA TRP A 291 3.97 -14.23 -6.18
C TRP A 291 3.83 -15.74 -6.34
N THR A 292 2.62 -16.26 -6.22
CA THR A 292 2.30 -17.65 -6.56
C THR A 292 2.00 -17.79 -8.05
N GLU A 293 1.99 -19.04 -8.54
CA GLU A 293 1.58 -19.35 -9.92
C GLU A 293 0.14 -18.90 -10.23
N GLU A 294 -0.71 -18.79 -9.20
CA GLU A 294 -2.10 -18.31 -9.30
C GLU A 294 -2.23 -16.78 -9.24
N ASN A 295 -1.12 -16.04 -9.34
CA ASN A 295 -1.07 -14.57 -9.18
C ASN A 295 -1.62 -14.08 -7.82
N THR A 296 -1.46 -14.90 -6.78
CA THR A 296 -1.78 -14.53 -5.40
C THR A 296 -0.51 -14.29 -4.59
N ILE A 297 -0.66 -13.78 -3.36
CA ILE A 297 0.44 -13.54 -2.44
C ILE A 297 0.70 -14.81 -1.64
N GLY A 298 1.86 -15.42 -1.83
CA GLY A 298 2.35 -16.58 -1.09
C GLY A 298 3.42 -16.22 -0.07
N ILE A 299 3.66 -17.12 0.88
CA ILE A 299 4.76 -17.01 1.85
C ILE A 299 5.72 -18.18 1.61
N LEU A 300 6.98 -17.86 1.31
CA LEU A 300 8.07 -18.82 1.25
C LEU A 300 8.83 -18.77 2.57
N THR A 301 8.84 -19.90 3.28
CA THR A 301 9.56 -20.05 4.55
C THR A 301 10.84 -20.85 4.31
N THR A 302 11.99 -20.30 4.70
CA THR A 302 13.30 -20.96 4.53
C THR A 302 14.17 -20.74 5.75
N SER A 303 14.93 -21.75 6.16
CA SER A 303 16.03 -21.61 7.11
C SER A 303 17.30 -21.24 6.33
N ILE A 304 17.94 -20.13 6.68
CA ILE A 304 19.15 -19.64 6.02
C ILE A 304 20.26 -19.37 7.05
N PRO A 305 21.54 -19.50 6.67
CA PRO A 305 22.64 -19.03 7.51
C PRO A 305 22.62 -17.51 7.63
N LEU A 306 23.18 -17.02 8.74
CA LEU A 306 23.41 -15.60 8.99
C LEU A 306 24.55 -15.06 8.13
N ASN A 307 24.53 -13.76 7.82
CA ASN A 307 25.67 -13.09 7.19
C ASN A 307 26.77 -12.91 8.26
N GLU A 308 27.94 -13.52 8.05
CA GLU A 308 29.07 -13.44 9.01
C GLU A 308 29.85 -12.12 8.97
#